data_AF-A0A6P8TW70-F1
#
_entry.id   AF-A0A6P8TW70-F1
#
_cell.length_a   1.000
_cell.length_b   1.000
_cell.length_c   1.000
_cell.angle_alpha   90.00
_cell.angle_beta   90.00
_cell.angle_gamma   90.00
#
_symmetry.space_group_name_H-M   'P 1'
#
loop_
_entity.id
_entity.type
_entity.pdbx_description
1 polymer ?
#
loop_
_entity_poly.entity_id
_entity_poly.type
_entity_poly.pdbx_seq_one_letter_code
_entity_poly.pdbx_strand_id
1 'polypeptide(L)' 'MSSKAMECMMLAEEQTKVLEDSFTKVTRHPDGTTLMLIAAECGLSEEDTQKWFKLRNAQWRKAEGLPSELGSVLD' A
#
# COMPACT_ATOMS: atom_id res chain seq x y z
N MET A 1 4.15 -4.25 -13.53
CA MET A 1 5.34 -3.42 -13.27
C MET A 1 5.56 -3.40 -11.77
N SER A 2 6.40 -4.32 -11.27
CA SER A 2 6.82 -4.31 -9.87
C SER A 2 7.69 -3.08 -9.66
N SER A 3 7.21 -2.15 -8.87
CA SER A 3 7.96 -0.95 -8.51
C SER A 3 9.17 -1.33 -7.65
N LYS A 4 10.34 -0.79 -8.00
CA LYS A 4 11.63 -0.90 -7.28
C LYS A 4 11.53 -0.72 -5.76
N ALA A 5 10.56 0.08 -5.29
CA ALA A 5 10.32 0.35 -3.87
C ALA A 5 9.69 -0.84 -3.12
N MET A 6 8.86 -1.64 -3.80
CA MET A 6 8.26 -2.86 -3.23
C MET A 6 9.21 -4.05 -3.24
N GLU A 7 10.14 -4.10 -4.20
CA GLU A 7 11.18 -5.14 -4.27
C GLU A 7 12.10 -5.13 -3.03
N CYS A 8 12.20 -3.99 -2.33
CA CYS A 8 13.01 -3.85 -1.12
C CYS A 8 12.40 -4.54 0.12
N MET A 9 11.12 -4.94 0.05
CA MET A 9 10.42 -5.61 1.16
C MET A 9 10.53 -7.15 1.11
N MET A 10 11.12 -7.71 0.04
CA MET A 10 11.28 -9.16 -0.17
C MET A 10 10.01 -9.99 0.13
N LEU A 11 8.84 -9.47 -0.23
CA LEU A 11 7.56 -10.12 0.01
C LEU A 11 7.35 -11.30 -0.95
N ALA A 12 6.72 -12.37 -0.47
CA ALA A 12 6.30 -13.45 -1.34
C ALA A 12 5.19 -13.00 -2.31
N GLU A 13 5.03 -13.73 -3.42
CA GLU A 13 4.01 -13.40 -4.42
C GLU A 13 2.60 -13.48 -3.83
N GLU A 14 2.34 -14.45 -2.95
CA GLU A 14 1.06 -14.60 -2.25
C GLU A 14 0.74 -13.39 -1.36
N GLN A 15 1.72 -12.89 -0.61
CA GLN A 15 1.59 -11.73 0.27
C GLN A 15 1.30 -10.48 -0.56
N THR A 16 2.07 -10.30 -1.64
CA THR A 16 1.88 -9.18 -2.57
C THR A 16 0.49 -9.20 -3.20
N LYS A 17 -0.01 -10.39 -3.56
CA LYS A 17 -1.35 -10.54 -4.13
C LYS A 17 -2.45 -10.16 -3.14
N VAL A 18 -2.36 -10.59 -1.89
CA VAL A 18 -3.33 -10.22 -0.85
C VAL A 18 -3.29 -8.72 -0.57
N LEU A 19 -2.09 -8.12 -0.51
CA LEU A 19 -1.91 -6.68 -0.32
C LEU A 19 -2.48 -5.85 -1.49
N GLU A 20 -2.20 -6.22 -2.74
CA GLU A 20 -2.77 -5.55 -3.93
C GLU A 20 -4.29 -5.70 -4.02
N ASP A 21 -4.81 -6.90 -3.72
CA ASP A 21 -6.26 -7.14 -3.67
C ASP A 21 -6.92 -6.29 -2.60
N SER A 22 -6.35 -6.21 -1.40
CA SER A 22 -6.84 -5.37 -0.31
C SER A 22 -6.81 -3.89 -0.68
N PHE A 23 -5.72 -3.43 -1.29
CA PHE A 23 -5.55 -2.05 -1.75
C PHE A 23 -6.58 -1.64 -2.80
N THR A 24 -6.90 -2.54 -3.72
CA THR A 24 -7.78 -2.24 -4.87
C THR A 24 -9.26 -2.44 -4.52
N LYS A 25 -9.59 -3.46 -3.73
CA LYS A 25 -10.97 -3.89 -3.46
C LYS A 25 -11.53 -3.39 -2.13
N VAL A 26 -10.68 -3.20 -1.11
CA VAL A 26 -11.10 -2.84 0.24
C VAL A 26 -10.90 -1.35 0.49
N THR A 27 -9.65 -0.90 0.57
CA THR A 27 -9.32 0.50 0.82
C THR A 27 -7.86 0.80 0.47
N ARG A 28 -7.60 2.01 -0.02
CA ARG A 28 -6.23 2.52 -0.19
C ARG A 28 -5.67 3.10 1.11
N HIS A 29 -6.53 3.44 2.06
CA HIS A 29 -6.18 4.05 3.34
C HIS A 29 -6.78 3.23 4.48
N PRO A 30 -6.18 2.06 4.81
CA PRO A 30 -6.66 1.24 5.91
C PRO A 30 -6.49 1.99 7.24
N ASP A 31 -7.55 1.99 8.05
CA ASP A 31 -7.47 2.33 9.47
C ASP A 31 -6.75 1.22 10.26
N GLY A 32 -6.45 1.47 11.54
CA GLY A 32 -5.69 0.52 12.36
C GLY A 32 -6.31 -0.87 12.44
N THR A 33 -7.64 -0.99 12.49
CA THR A 33 -8.31 -2.29 12.55
C THR A 33 -8.22 -3.02 11.21
N THR A 34 -8.48 -2.32 10.11
CA THR A 34 -8.35 -2.90 8.76
C THR A 34 -6.90 -3.32 8.46
N LEU A 35 -5.93 -2.50 8.86
CA LEU A 35 -4.50 -2.79 8.72
C LEU A 35 -4.11 -4.08 9.46
N MET A 36 -4.56 -4.23 10.71
CA MET A 36 -4.31 -5.41 11.55
C MET A 36 -4.86 -6.69 10.90
N LEU A 37 -6.07 -6.64 10.33
CA LEU A 37 -6.66 -7.79 9.63
C LEU A 37 -5.83 -8.20 8.41
N ILE A 38 -5.48 -7.23 7.55
CA ILE A 38 -4.68 -7.49 6.35
C ILE A 38 -3.29 -8.05 6.70
N ALA A 39 -2.66 -7.51 7.75
CA ALA A 39 -1.37 -7.97 8.24
C ALA A 39 -1.46 -9.44 8.68
N ALA A 40 -2.51 -9.81 9.43
CA ALA A 40 -2.76 -11.19 9.83
C ALA A 40 -3.02 -12.12 8.63
N GLU A 41 -3.78 -11.68 7.62
CA GLU A 41 -4.05 -12.46 6.41
C GLU A 41 -2.79 -12.74 5.58
N CYS A 42 -1.85 -11.78 5.51
CA CYS A 42 -0.59 -11.91 4.78
C CYS A 42 0.53 -12.56 5.61
N GLY A 43 0.32 -12.78 6.91
CA GLY A 43 1.36 -13.19 7.85
C GLY A 43 2.48 -12.15 8.00
N LEU A 44 2.15 -10.86 7.93
CA LEU A 44 3.06 -9.73 8.05
C LEU A 44 2.85 -8.98 9.37
N SER A 45 3.81 -8.14 9.73
CA SER A 45 3.62 -7.15 10.78
C SER A 45 2.71 -6.01 10.30
N GLU A 46 2.02 -5.35 11.23
CA GLU A 46 1.26 -4.12 10.94
C GLU A 46 2.17 -3.03 10.37
N GLU A 47 3.41 -2.93 10.86
CA GLU A 47 4.39 -1.94 10.40
C GLU A 47 4.79 -2.15 8.94
N ASP A 48 5.10 -3.39 8.54
CA ASP A 48 5.44 -3.74 7.17
C ASP A 48 4.25 -3.55 6.23
N THR A 49 3.07 -3.96 6.69
CA THR A 49 1.82 -3.75 5.95
C THR A 49 1.58 -2.25 5.72
N GLN A 50 1.71 -1.42 6.76
CA GLN A 50 1.56 0.02 6.65
C GLN A 50 2.59 0.65 5.70
N LYS A 51 3.84 0.21 5.78
CA LYS A 51 4.91 0.69 4.90
C LYS A 51 4.62 0.32 3.45
N TRP A 52 4.12 -0.88 3.18
CA TRP A 52 3.69 -1.29 1.85
C TRP A 52 2.56 -0.41 1.32
N PHE A 53 1.52 -0.15 2.13
CA PHE A 53 0.40 0.71 1.75
C PHE A 53 0.83 2.16 1.45
N LYS A 54 1.78 2.70 2.21
CA LYS A 54 2.35 4.03 1.95
C LYS A 54 3.08 4.08 0.60
N LEU A 55 3.93 3.07 0.33
CA LEU A 55 4.66 2.98 -0.94
C LEU A 55 3.72 2.80 -2.13
N ARG A 56 2.70 1.94 -1.99
CA ARG A 56 1.71 1.70 -3.05
C ARG A 56 0.87 2.94 -3.36
N ASN A 57 0.43 3.65 -2.33
CA ASN A 57 -0.30 4.91 -2.48
C ASN A 57 0.50 5.97 -3.22
N ALA A 58 1.79 6.14 -2.89
CA ALA A 58 2.64 7.10 -3.57
C ALA A 58 2.74 6.82 -5.08
N GLN A 59 2.82 5.55 -5.47
CA GLN A 59 2.83 5.15 -6.86
C GLN A 59 1.48 5.35 -7.54
N TRP A 60 0.39 5.00 -6.85
CA TRP A 60 -0.95 5.22 -7.36
C TRP A 60 -1.20 6.72 -7.59
N ARG A 61 -0.85 7.60 -6.63
CA ARG A 61 -0.95 9.06 -6.81
C ARG A 61 -0.16 9.54 -8.02
N LYS A 62 1.08 9.08 -8.18
CA LYS A 62 1.90 9.43 -9.35
C LYS A 62 1.28 8.97 -10.67
N ALA A 63 0.66 7.79 -10.69
CA ALA A 63 -0.01 7.25 -11.87
C ALA A 63 -1.30 8.01 -12.22
N GLU A 64 -2.04 8.49 -11.22
CA GLU A 64 -3.24 9.31 -11.39
C GLU A 64 -2.91 10.78 -11.74
N GLY A 65 -1.63 11.17 -11.79
CA GLY A 65 -1.22 12.56 -11.99
C GLY A 65 -1.52 13.47 -10.80
N LEU A 66 -1.80 12.88 -9.62
CA LEU A 66 -2.05 13.62 -8.39
C LEU A 66 -0.73 14.10 -7.77
N PRO A 67 -0.70 15.30 -7.17
CA PRO A 67 0.46 15.74 -6.41
C PRO A 67 0.75 14.75 -5.27
N SER A 68 2.02 14.63 -4.92
CA SER A 68 2.53 13.69 -3.90
C SER A 68 1.94 13.93 -2.51
N GLU A 69 1.46 15.15 -2.25
CA GLU A 69 0.92 15.61 -0.96
C GLU A 69 -0.62 15.73 -1.05
N LEU A 70 -1.36 15.21 -0.06
CA LEU A 70 -2.80 15.41 0.04
C LEU A 70 -3.06 16.89 0.43
N GLY A 71 -3.43 17.74 -0.53
CA GLY A 71 -3.85 19.11 -0.25
C GLY A 71 -2.97 20.25 -0.79
N SER A 72 -1.96 19.98 -1.62
CA SER A 72 -1.34 21.05 -2.43
C SER A 72 -2.25 21.36 -3.64
N VAL A 73 -3.42 21.92 -3.34
CA VAL A 73 -4.31 22.60 -4.29
C VAL A 73 -4.35 24.07 -3.91
N LEU A 74 -3.17 24.67 -3.84
CA LEU A 74 -3.01 26.12 -3.92
C LEU A 74 -1.77 26.36 -4.78
N ASP A 75 -2.05 26.96 -5.93
CA ASP A 75 -1.13 27.72 -6.79
C ASP A 75 -0.12 28.54 -5.97
#